data_AF-A0A9E1BE63-F1
#
_entry.id   AF-A0A9E1BE63-F1
#
_cell.length_a   1.000
_cell.length_b   1.000
_cell.length_c   1.000
_cell.angle_alpha   90.00
_cell.angle_beta   90.00
_cell.angle_gamma   90.00
#
_symmetry.space_group_name_H-M   'P 1'
#
loop_
_entity.id
_entity.type
_entity.pdbx_description
1 polymer ?
#
loop_
_entity_poly.entity_id
_entity_poly.type
_entity_poly.pdbx_seq_one_letter_code
_entity_poly.pdbx_strand_id
1 'polypeptide(L)'
;MAENQILNFISPFLTLAGIFVIINLSRAGFFAAGFFTGILWFYWIGFSFIYYELVWLIPFVILFVALVYGLLFWIASFPSFVALRAVLLFLISYVHPFGFNWFNLEATLVLGAFEPNTRGLIFIFLAAISLSLKGKIFKFILAFICLIAALQFKSSEAKTLPFDVELVNTDVAQRVRWDKSL
;
A
#
# COMPACT_ATOMS: atom_id res chain seq x y z
N MET A 1 18.69 -14.98 7.91
CA MET A 1 18.81 -14.15 6.69
C MET A 1 18.17 -14.78 5.44
N ALA A 2 17.97 -16.11 5.37
CA ALA A 2 17.36 -16.79 4.21
C ALA A 2 15.82 -16.96 4.27
N GLU A 3 15.19 -16.70 5.42
CA GLU A 3 13.80 -17.14 5.69
C GLU A 3 12.71 -16.47 4.83
N ASN A 4 13.00 -15.33 4.19
CA ASN A 4 12.02 -14.59 3.40
C ASN A 4 12.35 -14.49 1.90
N GLN A 5 13.25 -15.33 1.35
CA GLN A 5 13.61 -15.24 -0.07
C GLN A 5 12.41 -15.49 -1.01
N ILE A 6 11.55 -16.45 -0.67
CA ILE A 6 10.33 -16.75 -1.44
C ILE A 6 9.37 -15.56 -1.41
N LEU A 7 9.15 -14.98 -0.23
CA LEU A 7 8.27 -13.82 -0.07
C LEU A 7 8.82 -12.60 -0.80
N ASN A 8 10.12 -12.35 -0.72
CA ASN A 8 10.80 -11.28 -1.45
C ASN A 8 10.64 -11.46 -2.97
N PHE A 9 10.70 -12.69 -3.46
CA PHE A 9 10.50 -12.96 -4.88
C PHE A 9 9.04 -12.76 -5.31
N ILE A 10 8.07 -13.23 -4.51
CA ILE A 10 6.65 -13.26 -4.89
C ILE A 10 5.94 -11.92 -4.65
N SER A 11 6.31 -11.16 -3.62
CA SER A 11 5.62 -9.94 -3.19
C SER A 11 5.36 -8.91 -4.31
N PRO A 12 6.34 -8.59 -5.17
CA PRO A 12 6.09 -7.62 -6.25
C PRO A 12 5.11 -8.12 -7.31
N PHE A 13 5.08 -9.43 -7.56
CA PHE A 13 4.11 -10.03 -8.47
C PHE A 13 2.70 -10.07 -7.88
N LEU A 14 2.57 -10.21 -6.55
CA LEU A 14 1.28 -10.04 -5.87
C LEU A 14 0.78 -8.61 -5.96
N THR A 15 1.67 -7.62 -5.87
CA THR A 15 1.33 -6.21 -6.11
C THR A 15 0.78 -6.01 -7.52
N LEU A 16 1.51 -6.50 -8.54
CA LEU A 16 1.09 -6.42 -9.94
C LEU A 16 -0.26 -7.13 -10.15
N ALA A 17 -0.42 -8.33 -9.61
CA ALA A 17 -1.65 -9.10 -9.72
C ALA A 17 -2.83 -8.40 -9.05
N GLY A 18 -2.64 -7.86 -7.84
CA GLY A 18 -3.66 -7.10 -7.11
C GLY A 18 -4.13 -5.88 -7.89
N ILE A 19 -3.20 -5.06 -8.39
CA ILE A 19 -3.54 -3.89 -9.21
C ILE A 19 -4.26 -4.32 -10.49
N PHE A 20 -3.74 -5.32 -11.21
CA PHE A 20 -4.34 -5.84 -12.43
C PHE A 20 -5.77 -6.35 -12.21
N VAL A 21 -6.02 -7.08 -11.13
CA VAL A 21 -7.37 -7.55 -10.79
C VAL A 21 -8.27 -6.36 -10.50
N ILE A 22 -7.86 -5.46 -9.60
CA ILE A 22 -8.68 -4.32 -9.17
C ILE A 22 -9.12 -3.48 -10.37
N ILE A 23 -8.20 -3.08 -11.25
CA ILE A 23 -8.53 -2.17 -12.37
C ILE A 23 -9.54 -2.76 -13.37
N ASN A 24 -9.66 -4.09 -13.42
CA ASN A 24 -10.57 -4.84 -14.29
C ASN A 24 -11.88 -5.27 -13.59
N LEU A 25 -12.05 -5.01 -12.29
CA LEU A 25 -13.27 -5.37 -11.57
C LEU A 25 -14.49 -4.50 -11.95
N SER A 26 -15.67 -4.98 -11.60
CA SER A 26 -16.90 -4.18 -11.59
C SER A 26 -16.84 -3.10 -10.51
N ARG A 27 -17.76 -2.13 -10.54
CA ARG A 27 -17.82 -1.06 -9.51
C ARG A 27 -18.01 -1.63 -8.10
N ALA A 28 -18.83 -2.68 -7.97
CA ALA A 28 -19.00 -3.39 -6.71
C ALA A 28 -17.71 -4.10 -6.26
N GLY A 29 -16.92 -4.64 -7.21
CA GLY A 29 -15.62 -5.22 -6.92
C GLY A 29 -14.60 -4.19 -6.44
N PHE A 30 -14.59 -2.98 -7.02
CA PHE A 30 -13.77 -1.86 -6.51
C PHE A 30 -14.15 -1.47 -5.09
N PHE A 31 -15.45 -1.32 -4.82
CA PHE A 31 -15.93 -1.03 -3.46
C PHE A 31 -15.49 -2.11 -2.48
N ALA A 32 -15.69 -3.39 -2.83
CA ALA A 32 -15.28 -4.52 -2.00
C ALA A 32 -13.76 -4.52 -1.75
N ALA A 33 -12.95 -4.28 -2.78
CA ALA A 33 -11.50 -4.19 -2.64
C ALA A 33 -11.10 -3.08 -1.66
N GLY A 34 -11.63 -1.86 -1.81
CA GLY A 34 -11.35 -0.75 -0.89
C GLY A 34 -11.85 -1.02 0.53
N PHE A 35 -13.02 -1.66 0.67
CA PHE A 35 -13.58 -2.05 1.97
C PHE A 35 -12.67 -3.05 2.70
N PHE A 36 -12.23 -4.11 2.02
CA PHE A 36 -11.32 -5.09 2.61
C PHE A 36 -9.91 -4.54 2.82
N THR A 37 -9.43 -3.62 1.98
CA THR A 37 -8.20 -2.85 2.28
C THR A 37 -8.36 -2.09 3.59
N GLY A 38 -9.50 -1.43 3.79
CA GLY A 38 -9.87 -0.78 5.04
C GLY A 38 -9.76 -1.68 6.27
N ILE A 39 -10.31 -2.89 6.18
CA ILE A 39 -10.26 -3.86 7.28
C ILE A 39 -8.83 -4.40 7.44
N LEU A 40 -8.27 -5.02 6.40
CA LEU A 40 -7.05 -5.83 6.53
C LEU A 40 -5.78 -4.98 6.63
N TRP A 41 -5.74 -3.82 6.00
CA TRP A 41 -4.59 -2.92 6.08
C TRP A 41 -4.71 -1.98 7.27
N PHE A 42 -5.90 -1.42 7.54
CA PHE A 42 -6.08 -0.33 8.51
C PHE A 42 -6.75 -0.72 9.83
N TYR A 43 -6.92 -2.01 10.14
CA TYR A 43 -7.51 -2.45 11.42
C TYR A 43 -6.80 -1.86 12.65
N TRP A 44 -5.48 -1.68 12.54
CA TRP A 44 -4.63 -1.22 13.64
C TRP A 44 -4.92 0.22 14.09
N ILE A 45 -5.62 1.03 13.29
CA ILE A 45 -6.03 2.40 13.66
C ILE A 45 -6.80 2.41 14.98
N GLY A 46 -7.66 1.41 15.20
CA GLY A 46 -8.50 1.33 16.39
C GLY A 46 -7.74 0.91 17.66
N PHE A 47 -6.54 0.33 17.57
CA PHE A 47 -5.89 -0.30 18.74
C PHE A 47 -5.46 0.68 19.82
N SER A 48 -5.29 1.96 19.50
CA SER A 48 -5.00 2.99 20.51
C SER A 48 -6.15 3.18 21.51
N PHE A 49 -7.38 2.80 21.16
CA PHE A 49 -8.59 2.98 21.99
C PHE A 49 -8.57 2.12 23.26
N ILE A 50 -7.70 1.11 23.31
CA ILE A 50 -7.47 0.28 24.51
C ILE A 50 -6.98 1.14 25.68
N TYR A 51 -6.19 2.17 25.42
CA TYR A 51 -5.63 3.04 26.47
C TYR A 51 -6.60 4.13 26.94
N TYR A 52 -7.78 4.24 26.33
CA TYR A 52 -8.79 5.25 26.65
C TYR A 52 -10.07 4.64 27.23
N GLU A 53 -10.07 3.35 27.59
CA GLU A 53 -11.27 2.62 28.02
C GLU A 53 -12.39 2.60 26.95
N LEU A 54 -12.02 2.72 25.66
CA LEU A 54 -12.93 2.76 24.51
C LEU A 54 -12.84 1.50 23.64
N VAL A 55 -12.51 0.35 24.23
CA VAL A 55 -12.31 -0.93 23.51
C VAL A 55 -13.52 -1.31 22.65
N TRP A 56 -14.74 -1.04 23.14
CA TRP A 56 -15.97 -1.32 22.41
C TRP A 56 -16.11 -0.55 21.09
N LEU A 57 -15.39 0.56 20.93
CA LEU A 57 -15.45 1.43 19.76
C LEU A 57 -14.54 0.94 18.61
N ILE A 58 -13.57 0.07 18.91
CA ILE A 58 -12.62 -0.52 17.94
C ILE A 58 -13.31 -1.08 16.70
N PRO A 59 -14.29 -2.01 16.79
CA PRO A 59 -14.93 -2.58 15.60
C PRO A 59 -15.65 -1.52 14.75
N PHE A 60 -16.22 -0.49 15.37
CA PHE A 60 -16.90 0.60 14.66
C PHE A 60 -15.92 1.51 13.93
N VAL A 61 -14.76 1.79 14.52
CA VAL A 61 -13.69 2.57 13.86
C VAL A 61 -13.15 1.81 12.66
N ILE A 62 -12.89 0.51 12.80
CA ILE A 62 -12.42 -0.33 11.68
C ILE A 62 -13.47 -0.34 10.56
N LEU A 63 -14.75 -0.50 10.90
CA LEU A 63 -15.84 -0.47 9.91
C LEU A 63 -15.96 0.89 9.23
N PHE A 64 -15.84 1.99 9.98
CA PHE A 64 -15.88 3.34 9.43
C PHE A 64 -14.74 3.56 8.42
N VAL A 65 -13.50 3.22 8.79
CA VAL A 65 -12.34 3.30 7.88
C VAL A 65 -12.56 2.43 6.65
N ALA A 66 -13.13 1.23 6.81
CA ALA A 66 -13.47 0.35 5.71
C ALA A 66 -14.49 0.96 4.74
N LEU A 67 -15.53 1.62 5.24
CA LEU A 67 -16.49 2.32 4.40
C LEU A 67 -15.86 3.51 3.66
N VAL A 68 -14.98 4.27 4.31
CA VAL A 68 -14.28 5.39 3.68
C VAL A 68 -13.42 4.90 2.51
N TYR A 69 -12.57 3.89 2.71
CA TYR A 69 -11.74 3.35 1.62
C TYR A 69 -12.56 2.61 0.55
N GLY A 70 -13.64 1.92 0.93
CA GLY A 70 -14.60 1.35 -0.01
C GLY A 70 -15.21 2.41 -0.93
N LEU A 71 -15.61 3.56 -0.38
CA LEU A 71 -16.15 4.68 -1.15
C LEU A 71 -15.09 5.32 -2.05
N LEU A 72 -13.87 5.54 -1.56
CA LEU A 72 -12.77 6.08 -2.37
C LEU A 72 -12.48 5.21 -3.60
N PHE A 73 -12.37 3.89 -3.41
CA PHE A 73 -12.14 2.95 -4.52
C PHE A 73 -13.35 2.90 -5.46
N TRP A 74 -14.56 2.96 -4.92
CA TRP A 74 -15.76 3.03 -5.73
C TRP A 74 -15.78 4.28 -6.63
N ILE A 75 -15.37 5.45 -6.12
CA ILE A 75 -15.20 6.68 -6.92
C ILE A 75 -14.17 6.46 -8.05
N ALA A 76 -13.05 5.80 -7.77
CA ALA A 76 -12.05 5.47 -8.80
C ALA A 76 -12.58 4.51 -9.90
N SER A 77 -13.69 3.81 -9.66
CA SER A 77 -14.25 2.83 -10.59
C SER A 77 -15.17 3.41 -11.68
N PHE A 78 -15.57 4.69 -11.55
CA PHE A 78 -16.53 5.34 -12.46
C PHE A 78 -16.12 5.35 -13.93
N PRO A 79 -14.86 5.66 -14.27
CA PRO A 79 -14.42 5.63 -15.66
C PRO A 79 -14.63 4.29 -16.34
N SER A 80 -15.03 4.32 -17.60
CA SER A 80 -15.12 3.11 -18.44
C SER A 80 -13.74 2.61 -18.90
N PHE A 81 -12.74 3.50 -18.94
CA PHE A 81 -11.39 3.18 -19.39
C PHE A 81 -10.54 2.64 -18.24
N VAL A 82 -9.97 1.45 -18.41
CA VAL A 82 -9.10 0.78 -17.42
C VAL A 82 -7.91 1.67 -17.03
N ALA A 83 -7.30 2.36 -17.99
CA ALA A 83 -6.20 3.28 -17.72
C ALA A 83 -6.61 4.42 -16.78
N LEU A 84 -7.80 5.00 -16.95
CA LEU A 84 -8.26 6.08 -16.08
C LEU A 84 -8.62 5.57 -14.68
N ARG A 85 -9.18 4.36 -14.55
CA ARG A 85 -9.36 3.71 -13.25
C ARG A 85 -8.04 3.49 -12.52
N ALA A 86 -7.02 3.05 -13.25
CA ALA A 86 -5.68 2.84 -12.71
C ALA A 86 -5.06 4.17 -12.23
N VAL A 87 -5.19 5.25 -13.01
CA VAL A 87 -4.76 6.60 -12.60
C VAL A 87 -5.50 7.06 -11.35
N LEU A 88 -6.83 6.90 -11.27
CA LEU A 88 -7.59 7.29 -10.08
C LEU A 88 -7.20 6.46 -8.85
N LEU A 89 -6.99 5.15 -9.00
CA LEU A 89 -6.50 4.29 -7.92
C LEU A 89 -5.13 4.73 -7.42
N PHE A 90 -4.22 5.09 -8.33
CA PHE A 90 -2.92 5.67 -7.99
C PHE A 90 -3.07 7.01 -7.26
N LEU A 91 -3.98 7.89 -7.70
CA LEU A 91 -4.19 9.18 -7.03
C LEU A 91 -4.75 9.04 -5.60
N ILE A 92 -5.47 7.95 -5.29
CA ILE A 92 -5.95 7.68 -3.93
C ILE A 92 -4.77 7.52 -2.95
N SER A 93 -3.60 7.03 -3.37
CA SER A 93 -2.43 6.92 -2.47
C SER A 93 -1.85 8.26 -2.03
N TYR A 94 -2.23 9.37 -2.67
CA TYR A 94 -1.83 10.73 -2.30
C TYR A 94 -2.85 11.42 -1.37
N VAL A 95 -3.94 10.73 -1.02
CA VAL A 95 -4.87 11.22 0.00
C VAL A 95 -4.26 10.91 1.36
N HIS A 96 -3.86 11.97 2.09
CA HIS A 96 -3.21 11.86 3.39
C HIS A 96 -4.08 12.46 4.51
N PRO A 97 -5.08 11.73 5.02
CA PRO A 97 -5.85 12.14 6.17
C PRO A 97 -4.92 12.46 7.34
N PHE A 98 -5.12 13.63 7.96
CA PHE A 98 -4.33 14.10 9.10
C PHE A 98 -2.82 14.21 8.83
N GLY A 99 -2.43 14.36 7.55
CA GLY A 99 -1.02 14.47 7.13
C GLY A 99 -0.25 13.16 7.20
N PHE A 100 -0.90 12.03 7.47
CA PHE A 100 -0.27 10.72 7.52
C PHE A 100 -0.53 9.93 6.23
N ASN A 101 0.53 9.30 5.70
CA ASN A 101 0.44 8.47 4.50
C ASN A 101 -0.01 7.05 4.86
N TRP A 102 -1.33 6.89 5.08
CA TRP A 102 -1.93 5.60 5.40
C TRP A 102 -1.83 4.62 4.23
N PHE A 103 -2.36 5.01 3.06
CA PHE A 103 -2.44 4.14 1.89
C PHE A 103 -1.22 4.27 0.97
N ASN A 104 -0.06 3.89 1.51
CA ASN A 104 1.19 3.90 0.76
C ASN A 104 1.32 2.64 -0.12
N LEU A 105 0.98 2.75 -1.40
CA LEU A 105 1.15 1.67 -2.38
C LEU A 105 2.62 1.36 -2.70
N GLU A 106 3.56 2.28 -2.49
CA GLU A 106 4.99 2.01 -2.68
C GLU A 106 5.51 0.99 -1.66
N ALA A 107 4.87 0.91 -0.49
CA ALA A 107 5.21 -0.04 0.55
C ALA A 107 5.05 -1.50 0.11
N THR A 108 4.17 -1.79 -0.86
CA THR A 108 3.98 -3.16 -1.36
C THR A 108 5.12 -3.65 -2.23
N LEU A 109 6.02 -2.75 -2.66
CA LEU A 109 7.22 -3.04 -3.44
C LEU A 109 8.49 -3.11 -2.59
N VAL A 110 8.42 -2.87 -1.28
CA VAL A 110 9.59 -2.90 -0.37
C VAL A 110 10.29 -4.25 -0.39
N LEU A 111 9.52 -5.32 -0.53
CA LEU A 111 10.05 -6.66 -0.69
C LEU A 111 10.17 -6.99 -2.18
N GLY A 112 11.39 -7.21 -2.65
CA GLY A 112 11.67 -7.79 -3.97
C GLY A 112 12.58 -6.96 -4.86
N ALA A 113 12.41 -7.11 -6.17
CA ALA A 113 13.33 -6.60 -7.18
C ALA A 113 12.95 -5.23 -7.78
N PHE A 114 11.74 -4.72 -7.52
CA PHE A 114 11.27 -3.44 -8.05
C PHE A 114 11.53 -2.31 -7.07
N GLU A 115 11.71 -1.10 -7.57
CA GLU A 115 11.95 0.06 -6.71
C GLU A 115 10.73 0.41 -5.86
N PRO A 116 10.87 0.50 -4.52
CA PRO A 116 9.81 0.96 -3.63
C PRO A 116 9.72 2.48 -3.61
N ASN A 117 9.48 3.07 -4.79
CA ASN A 117 9.29 4.51 -4.98
C ASN A 117 8.21 4.77 -6.03
N THR A 118 7.89 6.04 -6.23
CA THR A 118 6.87 6.46 -7.19
C THR A 118 7.17 5.99 -8.62
N ARG A 119 8.46 5.97 -9.02
CA ARG A 119 8.88 5.52 -10.37
C ARG A 119 8.58 4.04 -10.58
N GLY A 120 9.01 3.18 -9.65
CA GLY A 120 8.74 1.75 -9.67
C GLY A 120 7.24 1.49 -9.69
N LEU A 121 6.49 2.16 -8.82
CA LEU A 121 5.03 2.03 -8.76
C LEU A 121 4.34 2.43 -10.07
N ILE A 122 4.72 3.55 -10.69
CA ILE A 122 4.20 3.97 -12.00
C ILE A 122 4.38 2.87 -13.04
N PHE A 123 5.58 2.27 -13.12
CA PHE A 123 5.84 1.20 -14.08
C PHE A 123 5.06 -0.09 -13.78
N ILE A 124 4.78 -0.39 -12.51
CA ILE A 124 3.89 -1.51 -12.14
C ILE A 124 2.44 -1.23 -12.57
N PHE A 125 1.94 -0.01 -12.39
CA PHE A 125 0.63 0.39 -12.91
C PHE A 125 0.58 0.30 -14.44
N LEU A 126 1.62 0.76 -15.15
CA LEU A 126 1.71 0.64 -16.60
C LEU A 126 1.75 -0.84 -17.05
N ALA A 127 2.46 -1.70 -16.32
CA ALA A 127 2.45 -3.14 -16.59
C ALA A 127 1.04 -3.74 -16.42
N ALA A 128 0.31 -3.38 -15.37
CA ALA A 128 -1.07 -3.82 -15.15
C ALA A 128 -2.03 -3.34 -16.25
N ILE A 129 -1.92 -2.06 -16.66
CA ILE A 129 -2.70 -1.50 -17.79
C ILE A 129 -2.36 -2.26 -19.08
N SER A 130 -1.08 -2.52 -19.32
CA SER A 130 -0.60 -3.23 -20.51
C SER A 130 -1.20 -4.63 -20.59
N LEU A 131 -1.21 -5.39 -19.48
CA LEU A 131 -1.81 -6.71 -19.40
C LEU A 131 -3.33 -6.71 -19.66
N SER A 132 -4.00 -5.58 -19.49
CA SER A 132 -5.43 -5.40 -19.73
C SER A 132 -5.78 -5.13 -21.21
N LEU A 133 -4.78 -4.96 -22.08
CA LEU A 133 -4.99 -4.77 -23.52
C LEU A 133 -5.46 -6.07 -24.22
N LYS A 134 -6.21 -5.91 -25.31
CA LYS A 134 -6.79 -7.05 -26.07
C LYS A 134 -5.79 -7.82 -26.93
N GLY A 135 -4.58 -7.29 -27.19
CA GLY A 135 -3.58 -7.94 -28.05
C GLY A 135 -2.91 -9.14 -27.37
N LYS A 136 -2.81 -10.31 -28.04
CA LYS A 136 -2.31 -11.54 -27.41
C LYS A 136 -0.86 -11.45 -26.94
N ILE A 137 0.09 -11.15 -27.83
CA ILE A 137 1.52 -11.12 -27.48
C ILE A 137 1.99 -9.71 -27.07
N PHE A 138 1.44 -8.67 -27.71
CA PHE A 138 1.86 -7.28 -27.50
C PHE A 138 1.69 -6.82 -26.06
N LYS A 139 0.61 -7.25 -25.38
CA LYS A 139 0.37 -6.93 -23.97
C LYS A 139 1.47 -7.46 -23.03
N PHE A 140 1.99 -8.65 -23.31
CA PHE A 140 3.05 -9.26 -22.51
C PHE A 140 4.40 -8.60 -22.78
N ILE A 141 4.68 -8.26 -24.04
CA ILE A 141 5.89 -7.51 -24.41
C ILE A 141 5.90 -6.15 -23.69
N LEU A 142 4.80 -5.40 -23.78
CA LEU A 142 4.72 -4.08 -23.16
C LEU A 142 4.80 -4.17 -21.63
N ALA A 143 4.09 -5.13 -21.02
CA ALA A 143 4.18 -5.36 -19.59
C ALA A 143 5.62 -5.71 -19.16
N PHE A 144 6.32 -6.57 -19.91
CA PHE A 144 7.70 -6.95 -19.63
C PHE A 144 8.65 -5.76 -19.71
N ILE A 145 8.50 -4.89 -20.71
CA ILE A 145 9.27 -3.63 -20.82
C ILE A 145 9.05 -2.76 -19.58
N CYS A 146 7.79 -2.61 -19.13
CA CYS A 146 7.48 -1.86 -17.91
C CYS A 146 8.12 -2.50 -16.66
N LEU A 147 8.10 -3.83 -16.53
CA LEU A 147 8.72 -4.51 -15.40
C LEU A 147 10.24 -4.31 -15.36
N ILE A 148 10.92 -4.32 -16.52
CA ILE A 148 12.36 -3.99 -16.58
C ILE A 148 12.59 -2.56 -16.11
N ALA A 149 11.75 -1.61 -16.55
CA ALA A 149 11.87 -0.21 -16.15
C ALA A 149 11.59 0.02 -14.65
N ALA A 150 10.83 -0.87 -14.01
CA ALA A 150 10.53 -0.85 -12.58
C ALA A 150 11.67 -1.42 -11.70
N LEU A 151 12.68 -2.08 -12.28
CA LEU A 151 13.76 -2.71 -11.52
C LEU A 151 14.59 -1.68 -10.73
N GLN A 152 15.01 -2.11 -9.54
CA GLN A 152 15.97 -1.38 -8.71
C GLN A 152 17.39 -1.68 -9.17
N PHE A 153 18.03 -0.69 -9.80
CA PHE A 153 19.42 -0.81 -10.25
C PHE A 153 20.42 -0.31 -9.21
N LYS A 154 20.00 0.59 -8.32
CA LYS A 154 20.87 1.21 -7.32
C LYS A 154 20.18 1.24 -5.97
N SER A 155 20.75 0.55 -5.00
CA SER A 155 20.39 0.72 -3.59
C SER A 155 21.16 1.93 -3.07
N SER A 156 20.46 2.90 -2.46
CA SER A 156 21.17 3.96 -1.73
C SER A 156 21.87 3.32 -0.54
N GLU A 157 23.17 3.54 -0.42
CA GLU A 157 23.88 3.20 0.81
C GLU A 157 23.30 4.01 1.96
N ALA A 158 23.21 3.37 3.13
CA ALA A 158 22.81 4.04 4.35
C ALA A 158 23.85 5.12 4.66
N LYS A 159 23.43 6.40 4.69
CA LYS A 159 24.31 7.48 5.12
C LYS A 159 24.55 7.32 6.61
N THR A 160 25.78 6.97 6.99
CA THR A 160 26.21 7.02 8.37
C THR A 160 26.48 8.46 8.77
N LEU A 161 26.13 8.81 10.01
CA LEU A 161 26.48 10.10 10.58
C LEU A 161 27.98 10.13 10.89
N PRO A 162 28.63 11.31 10.86
CA PRO A 162 30.07 11.43 11.16
C PRO A 162 30.37 11.33 12.66
N PHE A 163 29.39 10.97 13.49
CA PHE A 163 29.49 10.85 14.94
C PHE A 163 28.61 9.71 15.42
N ASP A 164 28.98 9.16 16.59
CA ASP A 164 28.22 8.12 17.25
C ASP A 164 26.93 8.70 17.84
N VAL A 165 25.81 8.11 17.47
CA VAL A 165 24.49 8.43 18.02
C VAL A 165 24.05 7.26 18.86
N GLU A 166 23.81 7.52 20.14
CA GLU A 166 23.18 6.55 21.02
C GLU A 166 21.68 6.86 21.12
N LEU A 167 20.85 5.86 20.82
CA LEU A 167 19.41 5.94 21.07
C LEU A 167 19.15 5.56 22.53
N VAL A 168 18.99 6.56 23.39
CA VAL A 168 18.62 6.34 24.79
C VAL A 168 17.16 5.85 24.82
N ASN A 169 16.97 4.57 25.11
CA ASN A 169 15.65 4.01 25.35
C ASN A 169 15.30 4.18 26.83
N THR A 170 14.10 4.67 27.12
CA THR A 170 13.60 4.89 28.47
C THR A 170 12.82 3.69 29.02
N ASP A 171 12.55 2.67 28.21
CA ASP A 171 11.82 1.44 28.55
C ASP A 171 10.54 1.66 29.39
N VAL A 172 9.84 2.78 29.13
CA VAL A 172 8.59 3.12 29.81
C VAL A 172 7.43 2.38 29.16
N ALA A 173 6.70 1.58 29.94
CA ALA A 173 5.52 0.88 29.46
C ALA A 173 4.43 1.87 28.99
N GLN A 174 3.83 1.61 27.82
CA GLN A 174 2.83 2.50 27.21
C GLN A 174 1.64 2.79 28.15
N ARG A 175 1.29 1.85 29.05
CA ARG A 175 0.21 2.00 30.04
C ARG A 175 0.47 3.11 31.07
N VAL A 176 1.74 3.40 31.38
CA VAL A 176 2.12 4.41 32.39
C VAL A 176 2.70 5.67 31.77
N ARG A 177 2.86 5.71 30.44
CA ARG A 177 3.52 6.81 29.71
C ARG A 177 2.87 8.19 29.95
N TRP A 178 1.58 8.20 30.27
CA TRP A 178 0.81 9.43 30.48
C TRP A 178 0.45 9.65 31.95
N ASP A 179 0.94 8.81 32.85
CA ASP A 179 0.76 8.98 34.28
C ASP A 179 1.64 10.12 34.78
N LYS A 180 1.02 11.18 35.30
CA LYS A 180 1.72 12.36 35.83
C LYS A 180 2.32 12.13 37.22
N SER A 181 2.04 10.98 37.83
CA SER A 181 2.53 10.62 39.17
C SER A 181 3.86 9.84 39.17
N LEU A 182 4.35 9.49 37.98
CA LEU A 182 5.65 8.85 37.73
C LEU A 182 6.75 9.88 37.40
#